data_AF-A0A961CJ95-F1
#
_entry.id   AF-A0A961CJ95-F1
#
_cell.length_a   1.000
_cell.length_b   1.000
_cell.length_c   1.000
_cell.angle_alpha   90.00
_cell.angle_beta   90.00
_cell.angle_gamma   90.00
#
_symmetry.space_group_name_H-M   'P 1'
#
loop_
_entity.id
_entity.type
_entity.pdbx_description
1 polymer ?
#
loop_
_entity_poly.entity_id
_entity_poly.type
_entity_poly.pdbx_seq_one_letter_code
_entity_poly.pdbx_strand_id
1 'polypeptide(L)'
;MSPRASTGWATPADIAAKVKRRWDDGSLLRAHAGGGPFEPIEVPLRGPTPSQIGDDLAAVRDWVAALDAGRRDDRRYTLVWQSIGGRQIGRNRVPVRAVVSSGEQAWALLGTAAVVRRFDALLEAAAAEPAVRRWIVANPHRAIALEPVMPELVAAYRWLDSHRGSQRYLREISAPGVDTKFAERHRPVLAGMLGVPSSAPGFLACLGLRSKPTLIRLRPALSLGLPAPLTEIAVREGELAKLALAPRVAVIVENEITYLSVEVPDDGVVIWGRGFDVEAAGRLPWLADADVLYWGDIDTHGFAILDRLRARLPQARSVLMDRETLLAHRDRWVSEDRPTAAVLPRLNPDERDLYAELVSDALGEGVRLEQERIDWQWARQRLPRGGAGTDGSA
;
A
#
# COMPACT_ATOMS: atom_id res chain seq x y z
N MET A 1 33.01 26.39 -38.83
CA MET A 1 31.69 26.73 -38.25
C MET A 1 31.82 26.70 -36.75
N SER A 2 32.06 27.87 -36.13
CA SER A 2 32.19 27.98 -34.68
C SER A 2 30.82 27.81 -34.01
N PRO A 3 30.73 27.17 -32.84
CA PRO A 3 29.47 27.03 -32.12
C PRO A 3 29.05 28.41 -31.61
N ARG A 4 27.89 28.92 -32.06
CA ARG A 4 27.25 30.11 -31.47
C ARG A 4 27.00 29.80 -30.00
N ALA A 5 27.65 30.56 -29.11
CA ALA A 5 27.36 30.52 -27.68
C ALA A 5 25.85 30.71 -27.46
N SER A 6 25.24 29.90 -26.60
CA SER A 6 23.82 30.04 -26.27
C SER A 6 23.60 31.43 -25.69
N THR A 7 22.96 32.33 -26.44
CA THR A 7 22.76 33.74 -26.09
C THR A 7 21.88 33.95 -24.86
N GLY A 8 21.36 32.87 -24.26
CA GLY A 8 20.52 32.89 -23.06
C GLY A 8 19.15 33.54 -23.29
N TRP A 9 18.81 33.88 -24.54
CA TRP A 9 17.53 34.48 -24.90
C TRP A 9 16.40 33.46 -24.91
N ALA A 10 15.20 33.91 -24.54
CA ALA A 10 14.02 33.06 -24.45
C ALA A 10 13.60 32.55 -25.83
N THR A 11 13.27 31.26 -25.91
CA THR A 11 12.82 30.58 -27.12
C THR A 11 11.33 30.23 -27.03
N PRO A 12 10.67 29.87 -28.14
CA PRO A 12 9.32 29.29 -28.09
C PRO A 12 9.22 28.06 -27.17
N ALA A 13 10.31 27.30 -27.03
CA ALA A 13 10.36 26.15 -26.13
C ALA A 13 10.29 26.57 -24.65
N ASP A 14 10.85 27.72 -24.27
CA ASP A 14 10.76 28.24 -22.91
C ASP A 14 9.32 28.66 -22.55
N ILE A 15 8.60 29.23 -23.52
CA ILE A 15 7.17 29.54 -23.39
C ILE A 15 6.37 28.25 -23.18
N ALA A 16 6.58 27.26 -24.05
CA ALA A 16 5.94 25.95 -23.95
C ALA A 16 6.27 25.27 -22.61
N ALA A 17 7.52 25.31 -22.14
CA ALA A 17 7.95 24.73 -20.87
C ALA A 17 7.23 25.37 -19.67
N LYS A 18 7.00 26.69 -19.68
CA LYS A 18 6.26 27.38 -18.62
C LYS A 18 4.80 26.92 -18.56
N VAL A 19 4.14 26.80 -19.71
CA VAL A 19 2.75 26.32 -19.83
C VAL A 19 2.67 24.83 -19.50
N LYS A 20 3.67 24.04 -19.90
CA LYS A 20 3.76 22.61 -19.63
C LYS A 20 3.80 22.30 -18.13
N ARG A 21 4.41 23.14 -17.29
CA ARG A 21 4.39 22.94 -15.83
C ARG A 21 2.96 22.92 -15.27
N ARG A 22 2.11 23.87 -15.68
CA ARG A 22 0.68 23.92 -15.32
C ARG A 22 -0.15 22.80 -15.96
N TRP A 23 0.31 22.28 -17.10
CA TRP A 23 -0.25 21.05 -17.68
C TRP A 23 0.08 19.85 -16.80
N ASP A 24 1.37 19.61 -16.52
CA ASP A 24 1.89 18.44 -15.81
C ASP A 24 1.33 18.33 -14.38
N ASP A 25 1.19 19.45 -13.67
CA ASP A 25 0.57 19.48 -12.34
C ASP A 25 -0.97 19.34 -12.36
N GLY A 26 -1.57 19.34 -13.56
CA GLY A 26 -3.01 19.19 -13.81
C GLY A 26 -3.84 20.45 -13.59
N SER A 27 -3.25 21.59 -13.24
CA SER A 27 -3.98 22.84 -12.97
C SER A 27 -4.74 23.34 -14.20
N LEU A 28 -4.17 23.21 -15.40
CA LEU A 28 -4.85 23.58 -16.64
C LEU A 28 -6.13 22.77 -16.88
N LEU A 29 -6.05 21.45 -16.70
CA LEU A 29 -7.20 20.57 -16.89
C LEU A 29 -8.26 20.77 -15.80
N ARG A 30 -7.83 21.03 -14.55
CA ARG A 30 -8.73 21.39 -13.44
C ARG A 30 -9.49 22.69 -13.71
N ALA A 31 -8.78 23.73 -14.14
CA ALA A 31 -9.38 25.02 -14.47
C ALA A 31 -10.38 24.88 -15.63
N HIS A 32 -9.99 24.15 -16.68
CA HIS A 32 -10.86 23.84 -17.82
C HIS A 32 -12.14 23.12 -17.39
N ALA A 33 -12.03 22.07 -16.58
CA ALA A 33 -13.20 21.33 -16.09
C ALA A 33 -14.14 22.14 -15.19
N GLY A 34 -13.63 23.19 -14.53
CA GLY A 34 -14.39 24.10 -13.69
C GLY A 34 -15.24 25.11 -14.46
N GLY A 35 -15.02 25.30 -15.77
CA GLY A 35 -15.78 26.22 -16.61
C GLY A 35 -15.57 27.71 -16.30
N GLY A 36 -14.58 28.04 -15.45
CA GLY A 36 -14.22 29.43 -15.15
C GLY A 36 -13.47 30.12 -16.29
N PRO A 37 -13.31 31.46 -16.23
CA PRO A 37 -12.50 32.17 -17.22
C PRO A 37 -11.06 31.68 -17.19
N PHE A 38 -10.43 31.57 -18.38
CA PHE A 38 -9.03 31.18 -18.47
C PHE A 38 -8.14 32.30 -17.92
N GLU A 39 -7.36 32.00 -16.88
CA GLU A 39 -6.36 32.94 -16.35
C GLU A 39 -5.15 33.02 -17.31
N PRO A 40 -4.84 34.19 -17.87
CA PRO A 40 -3.75 34.32 -18.81
C PRO A 40 -2.40 33.90 -18.22
N ILE A 41 -1.62 33.13 -18.99
CA ILE A 41 -0.27 32.74 -18.62
C ILE A 41 0.69 33.68 -19.31
N GLU A 42 1.27 34.57 -18.52
CA GLU A 42 2.24 35.53 -19.01
C GLU A 42 3.67 35.01 -18.78
N VAL A 43 4.43 34.89 -19.86
CA VAL A 43 5.82 34.42 -19.86
C VAL A 43 6.73 35.60 -20.20
N PRO A 44 7.52 36.12 -19.23
CA PRO A 44 8.55 37.11 -19.53
C PRO A 44 9.58 36.53 -20.49
N LEU A 45 9.86 37.26 -21.57
CA LEU A 45 10.85 36.86 -22.57
C LEU A 45 12.17 37.55 -22.24
N ARG A 46 13.18 36.76 -21.85
CA ARG A 46 14.54 37.27 -21.71
C ARG A 46 15.07 37.57 -23.10
N GLY A 47 15.06 38.84 -23.48
CA GLY A 47 15.52 39.32 -24.78
C GLY A 47 16.93 39.94 -24.76
N PRO A 48 17.41 40.43 -25.91
CA PRO A 48 18.69 41.12 -26.04
C PRO A 48 18.73 42.45 -25.27
N THR A 49 19.88 42.78 -24.69
CA THR A 49 20.13 44.10 -24.10
C THR A 49 20.42 45.15 -25.19
N PRO A 50 20.30 46.47 -24.91
CA PRO A 50 20.61 47.50 -25.89
C PRO A 50 21.99 47.39 -26.55
N SER A 51 23.02 46.93 -25.81
CA SER A 51 24.36 46.66 -26.35
C SER A 51 24.34 45.51 -27.35
N GLN A 52 23.72 44.38 -26.98
CA GLN A 52 23.63 43.18 -27.83
C GLN A 52 22.85 43.43 -29.14
N ILE A 53 21.90 44.38 -29.13
CA ILE A 53 21.16 44.80 -30.33
C ILE A 53 22.08 45.51 -31.34
N GLY A 54 23.05 46.29 -30.85
CA GLY A 54 24.05 46.96 -31.69
C GLY A 54 25.12 45.99 -32.21
N ASP A 55 25.48 44.99 -31.41
CA ASP A 55 26.59 44.06 -31.71
C ASP A 55 26.22 42.99 -32.77
N ASP A 56 25.00 42.44 -32.75
CA ASP A 56 24.54 41.42 -33.72
C ASP A 56 23.04 41.57 -34.04
N LEU A 57 22.71 42.55 -34.89
CA LEU A 57 21.34 42.81 -35.33
C LEU A 57 20.71 41.63 -36.08
N ALA A 58 21.51 40.81 -36.76
CA ALA A 58 21.03 39.64 -37.49
C ALA A 58 20.52 38.57 -36.52
N ALA A 59 21.28 38.27 -35.46
CA ALA A 59 20.83 37.34 -34.42
C ALA A 59 19.55 37.82 -33.71
N VAL A 60 19.39 39.13 -33.47
CA VAL A 60 18.16 39.69 -32.88
C VAL A 60 16.97 39.50 -33.82
N ARG A 61 17.15 39.72 -35.13
CA ARG A 61 16.09 39.49 -36.14
C ARG A 61 15.68 38.02 -36.22
N ASP A 62 16.66 37.10 -36.24
CA ASP A 62 16.41 35.65 -36.25
C ASP A 62 15.63 35.22 -35.00
N TRP A 63 15.99 35.76 -33.83
CA TRP A 63 15.31 35.50 -32.58
C TRP A 63 13.86 36.00 -32.57
N VAL A 64 13.61 37.24 -33.03
CA VAL A 64 12.25 37.77 -33.18
C VAL A 64 11.44 36.93 -34.17
N ALA A 65 12.02 36.57 -35.31
CA ALA A 65 11.38 35.74 -36.33
C ALA A 65 11.03 34.34 -35.80
N ALA A 66 11.89 33.74 -34.97
CA ALA A 66 11.61 32.46 -34.33
C ALA A 66 10.43 32.55 -33.35
N LEU A 67 10.32 33.63 -32.57
CA LEU A 67 9.19 33.87 -31.67
C LEU A 67 7.89 34.17 -32.44
N ASP A 68 7.97 34.91 -33.54
CA ASP A 68 6.82 35.24 -34.40
C ASP A 68 6.32 34.03 -35.21
N ALA A 69 7.23 33.20 -35.73
CA ALA A 69 6.85 31.92 -36.33
C ALA A 69 6.25 30.97 -35.29
N GLY A 70 6.77 31.00 -34.06
CA GLY A 70 6.33 30.17 -32.95
C GLY A 70 4.89 30.42 -32.50
N ARG A 71 4.39 31.68 -32.55
CA ARG A 71 3.00 32.00 -32.18
C ARG A 71 1.95 31.41 -33.13
N ARG A 72 2.34 31.09 -34.38
CA ARG A 72 1.46 30.55 -35.43
C ARG A 72 0.21 31.41 -35.62
N ASP A 73 0.42 32.69 -35.91
CA ASP A 73 -0.65 33.68 -36.06
C ASP A 73 -1.56 33.75 -34.82
N ASP A 74 -0.93 33.95 -33.66
CA ASP A 74 -1.58 34.00 -32.34
C ASP A 74 -2.36 32.74 -31.93
N ARG A 75 -2.28 31.64 -32.68
CA ARG A 75 -2.95 30.38 -32.30
C ARG A 75 -2.31 29.68 -31.11
N ARG A 76 -1.08 30.05 -30.71
CA ARG A 76 -0.35 29.45 -29.57
C ARG A 76 -0.07 30.41 -28.43
N TYR A 77 0.20 31.67 -28.74
CA TYR A 77 0.40 32.76 -27.78
C TYR A 77 0.43 34.09 -28.54
N THR A 78 0.14 35.19 -27.86
CA THR A 78 0.30 36.55 -28.40
C THR A 78 1.57 37.18 -27.86
N LEU A 79 2.31 37.91 -28.70
CA LEU A 79 3.52 38.63 -28.29
C LEU A 79 3.19 40.07 -27.87
N VAL A 80 3.68 40.46 -26.69
CA VAL A 80 3.65 41.84 -26.22
C VAL A 80 4.97 42.51 -26.56
N TRP A 81 4.89 43.64 -27.24
CA TRP A 81 6.05 44.34 -27.80
C TRP A 81 6.38 45.61 -27.02
N GLN A 82 7.67 45.86 -26.82
CA GLN A 82 8.19 47.09 -26.23
C GLN A 82 9.23 47.72 -27.15
N SER A 83 9.29 49.06 -27.15
CA SER A 83 10.38 49.78 -27.81
C SER A 83 11.62 49.80 -26.91
N ILE A 84 12.76 49.34 -27.42
CA ILE A 84 14.06 49.42 -26.76
C ILE A 84 15.02 50.20 -27.67
N GLY A 85 15.77 51.14 -27.08
CA GLY A 85 16.73 52.00 -27.78
C GLY A 85 16.32 53.48 -27.87
N GLY A 86 17.33 54.33 -28.13
CA GLY A 86 17.25 55.80 -28.23
C GLY A 86 18.62 56.41 -28.58
N ARG A 87 18.63 57.70 -28.99
CA ARG A 87 19.70 58.62 -29.48
C ARG A 87 20.99 58.09 -30.16
N GLN A 88 21.52 56.91 -29.87
CA GLN A 88 22.73 56.33 -30.51
C GLN A 88 22.49 55.05 -31.35
N ILE A 89 21.40 54.27 -31.17
CA ILE A 89 21.21 52.95 -31.86
C ILE A 89 19.86 52.81 -32.60
N GLY A 90 19.05 53.88 -32.70
CA GLY A 90 17.72 53.83 -33.32
C GLY A 90 16.65 53.11 -32.45
N ARG A 91 15.36 53.35 -32.72
CA ARG A 91 14.25 52.71 -31.98
C ARG A 91 13.95 51.34 -32.58
N ASN A 92 14.19 50.27 -31.83
CA ASN A 92 13.83 48.90 -32.22
C ASN A 92 12.67 48.39 -31.36
N ARG A 93 11.73 47.64 -31.95
CA ARG A 93 10.65 46.96 -31.21
C ARG A 93 11.05 45.51 -31.00
N VAL A 94 11.03 45.05 -29.75
CA VAL A 94 11.32 43.66 -29.39
C VAL A 94 10.19 43.08 -28.53
N PRO A 95 9.91 41.77 -28.65
CA PRO A 95 8.93 41.11 -27.81
C PRO A 95 9.48 40.96 -26.39
N VAL A 96 8.70 41.38 -25.40
CA VAL A 96 9.09 41.35 -23.98
C VAL A 96 8.31 40.31 -23.19
N ARG A 97 7.13 39.91 -23.67
CA ARG A 97 6.30 38.88 -23.05
C ARG A 97 5.57 38.07 -24.11
N ALA A 98 5.32 36.80 -23.81
CA ALA A 98 4.34 35.98 -24.51
C ALA A 98 3.15 35.74 -23.57
N VAL A 99 1.94 35.92 -24.08
CA VAL A 99 0.70 35.76 -23.32
C VAL A 99 -0.11 34.64 -23.95
N VAL A 100 -0.38 33.60 -23.17
CA VAL A 100 -1.39 32.59 -23.50
C VAL A 100 -2.67 33.02 -22.81
N SER A 101 -3.69 33.34 -23.60
CA SER A 101 -4.95 33.97 -23.16
C SER A 101 -6.15 33.03 -23.17
N SER A 102 -6.02 31.84 -23.77
CA SER A 102 -7.09 30.83 -23.81
C SER A 102 -6.55 29.41 -23.65
N GLY A 103 -7.45 28.50 -23.27
CA GLY A 103 -7.16 27.06 -23.24
C GLY A 103 -6.75 26.55 -24.62
N GLU A 104 -7.44 26.99 -25.68
CA GLU A 104 -7.16 26.61 -27.07
C GLU A 104 -5.71 26.94 -27.48
N GLN A 105 -5.21 28.13 -27.09
CA GLN A 105 -3.81 28.50 -27.29
C GLN A 105 -2.87 27.56 -26.52
N ALA A 106 -3.18 27.24 -25.26
CA ALA A 106 -2.38 26.32 -24.46
C ALA A 106 -2.34 24.90 -25.08
N TRP A 107 -3.49 24.38 -25.53
CA TRP A 107 -3.60 23.07 -26.16
C TRP A 107 -2.84 23.01 -27.49
N ALA A 108 -2.92 24.07 -28.29
CA ALA A 108 -2.21 24.18 -29.58
C ALA A 108 -0.70 24.36 -29.40
N LEU A 109 -0.26 25.04 -28.34
CA LEU A 109 1.15 25.20 -27.98
C LEU A 109 1.77 23.89 -27.53
N LEU A 110 1.06 23.11 -26.71
CA LEU A 110 1.53 21.83 -26.17
C LEU A 110 1.22 20.62 -27.06
N GLY A 111 0.36 20.76 -28.07
CA GLY A 111 -0.10 19.65 -28.90
C GLY A 111 -1.06 18.70 -28.19
N THR A 112 -1.77 19.16 -27.15
CA THR A 112 -2.58 18.31 -26.25
C THR A 112 -4.08 18.35 -26.53
N ALA A 113 -4.53 18.99 -27.62
CA ALA A 113 -5.96 19.15 -27.94
C ALA A 113 -6.73 17.81 -28.01
N ALA A 114 -6.11 16.75 -28.54
CA ALA A 114 -6.74 15.42 -28.57
C ALA A 114 -6.91 14.80 -27.17
N VAL A 115 -5.95 15.05 -26.29
CA VAL A 115 -6.00 14.59 -24.89
C VAL A 115 -7.10 15.31 -24.12
N VAL A 116 -7.27 16.61 -24.35
CA VAL A 116 -8.35 17.40 -23.74
C VAL A 116 -9.71 16.91 -24.20
N ARG A 117 -9.92 16.61 -25.48
CA ARG A 117 -11.18 16.03 -25.96
C ARG A 117 -11.53 14.70 -25.29
N ARG A 118 -10.53 13.84 -25.04
CA ARG A 118 -10.72 12.59 -24.27
C ARG A 118 -11.12 12.88 -22.83
N PHE A 119 -10.48 13.87 -22.21
CA PHE A 119 -10.83 14.31 -20.87
C PHE A 119 -12.26 14.89 -20.79
N ASP A 120 -12.68 15.68 -21.78
CA ASP A 120 -14.05 16.18 -21.88
C ASP A 120 -15.06 15.04 -22.02
N ALA A 121 -14.76 14.04 -22.86
CA ALA A 121 -15.61 12.85 -23.00
C ALA A 121 -15.76 12.08 -21.67
N LEU A 122 -14.69 11.97 -20.87
CA LEU A 122 -14.74 11.38 -19.53
C LEU A 122 -15.61 12.18 -18.57
N LEU A 123 -15.51 13.50 -18.61
CA LEU A 123 -16.30 14.42 -17.79
C LEU A 123 -17.80 14.33 -18.10
N GLU A 124 -18.14 14.21 -19.38
CA GLU A 124 -19.52 14.00 -19.85
C GLU A 124 -20.05 12.61 -19.45
N ALA A 125 -19.26 11.55 -19.65
CA ALA A 125 -19.65 10.19 -19.26
C ALA A 125 -19.90 10.05 -17.75
N ALA A 126 -19.20 10.83 -16.93
CA ALA A 126 -19.35 10.87 -15.47
C ALA A 126 -20.38 11.91 -14.98
N ALA A 127 -21.11 12.61 -15.87
CA ALA A 127 -22.02 13.68 -15.48
C ALA A 127 -23.13 13.23 -14.51
N ALA A 128 -23.60 11.99 -14.67
CA ALA A 128 -24.62 11.39 -13.80
C ALA A 128 -24.10 11.03 -12.39
N GLU A 129 -22.77 10.98 -12.19
CA GLU A 129 -22.15 10.54 -10.94
C GLU A 129 -21.24 11.64 -10.36
N PRO A 130 -21.77 12.58 -9.56
CA PRO A 130 -21.01 13.75 -9.10
C PRO A 130 -19.70 13.41 -8.38
N ALA A 131 -19.65 12.30 -7.64
CA ALA A 131 -18.43 11.89 -6.94
C ALA A 131 -17.35 11.40 -7.91
N VAL A 132 -17.72 10.65 -8.95
CA VAL A 132 -16.80 10.23 -10.02
C VAL A 132 -16.30 11.46 -10.77
N ARG A 133 -17.19 12.39 -11.14
CA ARG A 133 -16.80 13.64 -11.79
C ARG A 133 -15.80 14.43 -10.94
N ARG A 134 -16.07 14.61 -9.64
CA ARG A 134 -15.14 15.28 -8.71
C ARG A 134 -13.77 14.61 -8.69
N TRP A 135 -13.73 13.27 -8.68
CA TRP A 135 -12.49 12.52 -8.70
C TRP A 135 -11.70 12.73 -10.01
N ILE A 136 -12.39 12.71 -11.16
CA ILE A 136 -11.80 12.98 -12.48
C ILE A 136 -11.18 14.37 -12.52
N VAL A 137 -11.91 15.39 -12.05
CA VAL A 137 -11.40 16.77 -11.98
C VAL A 137 -10.18 16.84 -11.06
N ALA A 138 -10.22 16.23 -9.88
CA ALA A 138 -9.08 16.24 -8.97
C ALA A 138 -7.84 15.51 -9.53
N ASN A 139 -8.03 14.50 -10.38
CA ASN A 139 -6.98 13.60 -10.88
C ASN A 139 -6.97 13.47 -12.41
N PRO A 140 -6.80 14.56 -13.17
CA PRO A 140 -7.12 14.58 -14.60
C PRO A 140 -6.24 13.64 -15.44
N HIS A 141 -4.92 13.67 -15.23
CA HIS A 141 -3.98 12.78 -15.93
C HIS A 141 -4.22 11.30 -15.62
N ARG A 142 -4.54 11.00 -14.36
CA ARG A 142 -4.84 9.63 -13.93
C ARG A 142 -6.16 9.15 -14.55
N ALA A 143 -7.17 10.02 -14.64
CA ALA A 143 -8.43 9.71 -15.29
C ALA A 143 -8.23 9.42 -16.78
N ILE A 144 -7.43 10.24 -17.48
CA ILE A 144 -7.09 10.03 -18.90
C ILE A 144 -6.36 8.70 -19.11
N ALA A 145 -5.41 8.36 -18.23
CA ALA A 145 -4.70 7.09 -18.29
C ALA A 145 -5.62 5.87 -18.06
N LEU A 146 -6.72 6.05 -17.33
CA LEU A 146 -7.72 5.03 -17.03
C LEU A 146 -8.93 5.05 -17.96
N GLU A 147 -8.93 5.89 -19.00
CA GLU A 147 -10.05 6.00 -19.96
C GLU A 147 -10.54 4.63 -20.47
N PRO A 148 -9.66 3.68 -20.88
CA PRO A 148 -10.13 2.41 -21.45
C PRO A 148 -10.94 1.54 -20.48
N VAL A 149 -10.78 1.75 -19.17
CA VAL A 149 -11.46 0.98 -18.11
C VAL A 149 -12.43 1.85 -17.30
N MET A 150 -12.68 3.09 -17.73
CA MET A 150 -13.57 4.01 -17.04
C MET A 150 -15.01 3.49 -16.95
N PRO A 151 -15.60 2.87 -18.00
CA PRO A 151 -16.94 2.30 -17.90
C PRO A 151 -17.08 1.28 -16.75
N GLU A 152 -16.10 0.38 -16.60
CA GLU A 152 -16.05 -0.61 -15.54
C GLU A 152 -15.81 0.03 -14.16
N LEU A 153 -14.98 1.08 -14.08
CA LEU A 153 -14.79 1.85 -12.84
C LEU A 153 -16.09 2.51 -12.38
N VAL A 154 -16.86 3.10 -13.31
CA VAL A 154 -18.15 3.71 -13.01
C VAL A 154 -19.18 2.65 -12.61
N ALA A 155 -19.21 1.50 -13.30
CA ALA A 155 -20.07 0.37 -12.94
C ALA A 155 -19.75 -0.16 -11.53
N ALA A 156 -18.47 -0.35 -11.23
CA ALA A 156 -18.01 -0.76 -9.90
C ALA A 156 -18.37 0.28 -8.83
N TYR A 157 -18.13 1.57 -9.10
CA TYR A 157 -18.51 2.67 -8.20
C TYR A 157 -20.01 2.63 -7.87
N ARG A 158 -20.88 2.56 -8.88
CA ARG A 158 -22.34 2.50 -8.70
C ARG A 158 -22.77 1.32 -7.83
N TRP A 159 -22.21 0.15 -8.09
CA TRP A 159 -22.52 -1.05 -7.32
C TRP A 159 -22.07 -0.89 -5.87
N LEU A 160 -20.83 -0.46 -5.64
CA LEU A 160 -20.29 -0.29 -4.30
C LEU A 160 -21.02 0.78 -3.49
N ASP A 161 -21.39 1.89 -4.13
CA ASP A 161 -22.10 2.99 -3.48
C ASP A 161 -23.54 2.60 -3.11
N SER A 162 -24.25 1.89 -4.00
CA SER A 162 -25.60 1.38 -3.74
C SER A 162 -25.66 0.23 -2.72
N HIS A 163 -24.55 -0.48 -2.50
CA HIS A 163 -24.47 -1.62 -1.59
C HIS A 163 -23.72 -1.29 -0.28
N ARG A 164 -23.61 -0.01 0.08
CA ARG A 164 -23.07 0.39 1.38
C ARG A 164 -23.89 -0.22 2.52
N GLY A 165 -23.22 -0.74 3.54
CA GLY A 165 -23.86 -1.37 4.69
C GLY A 165 -24.51 -2.73 4.39
N SER A 166 -24.36 -3.27 3.18
CA SER A 166 -25.02 -4.52 2.77
C SER A 166 -24.50 -5.77 3.48
N GLN A 167 -23.36 -5.69 4.17
CA GLN A 167 -22.68 -6.85 4.77
C GLN A 167 -22.43 -7.97 3.74
N ARG A 168 -22.24 -7.63 2.46
CA ARG A 168 -21.81 -8.57 1.42
C ARG A 168 -20.29 -8.65 1.37
N TYR A 169 -19.76 -9.76 0.88
CA TYR A 169 -18.37 -9.86 0.48
C TYR A 169 -18.15 -9.10 -0.83
N LEU A 170 -16.98 -8.48 -1.00
CA LEU A 170 -16.60 -7.84 -2.27
C LEU A 170 -16.67 -8.81 -3.45
N ARG A 171 -16.50 -10.11 -3.19
CA ARG A 171 -16.59 -11.16 -4.22
C ARG A 171 -17.98 -11.34 -4.81
N GLU A 172 -19.00 -10.80 -4.17
CA GLU A 172 -20.38 -10.79 -4.66
C GLU A 172 -20.67 -9.60 -5.59
N ILE A 173 -19.64 -8.84 -5.99
CA ILE A 173 -19.79 -7.74 -6.94
C ILE A 173 -20.43 -8.25 -8.24
N SER A 174 -21.53 -7.61 -8.65
CA SER A 174 -22.29 -7.94 -9.86
C SER A 174 -22.35 -6.78 -10.85
N ALA A 175 -21.43 -5.83 -10.72
CA ALA A 175 -21.27 -4.74 -11.67
C ALA A 175 -20.90 -5.28 -13.07
N PRO A 176 -21.55 -4.80 -14.15
CA PRO A 176 -21.24 -5.26 -15.51
C PRO A 176 -19.76 -5.10 -15.86
N GLY A 177 -19.13 -6.15 -16.40
CA GLY A 177 -17.72 -6.14 -16.81
C GLY A 177 -16.71 -6.11 -15.66
N VAL A 178 -17.15 -6.18 -14.41
CA VAL A 178 -16.30 -6.05 -13.21
C VAL A 178 -16.25 -7.36 -12.45
N ASP A 179 -15.04 -7.87 -12.24
CA ASP A 179 -14.78 -8.94 -11.28
C ASP A 179 -14.10 -8.40 -10.00
N THR A 180 -13.93 -9.28 -9.02
CA THR A 180 -13.27 -8.93 -7.75
C THR A 180 -11.82 -8.49 -7.96
N LYS A 181 -11.09 -9.08 -8.92
CA LYS A 181 -9.70 -8.73 -9.21
C LYS A 181 -9.60 -7.31 -9.76
N PHE A 182 -10.57 -6.89 -10.56
CA PHE A 182 -10.69 -5.52 -11.04
C PHE A 182 -10.90 -4.55 -9.87
N ALA A 183 -11.88 -4.83 -9.01
CA ALA A 183 -12.15 -3.99 -7.84
C ALA A 183 -10.95 -3.90 -6.89
N GLU A 184 -10.21 -5.00 -6.69
CA GLU A 184 -9.00 -5.03 -5.88
C GLU A 184 -7.84 -4.25 -6.52
N ARG A 185 -7.61 -4.45 -7.82
CA ARG A 185 -6.56 -3.75 -8.60
C ARG A 185 -6.79 -2.24 -8.61
N HIS A 186 -8.03 -1.82 -8.80
CA HIS A 186 -8.41 -0.41 -8.89
C HIS A 186 -8.93 0.17 -7.57
N ARG A 187 -8.78 -0.54 -6.45
CA ARG A 187 -9.25 -0.11 -5.12
C ARG A 187 -8.85 1.32 -4.76
N PRO A 188 -7.60 1.80 -5.00
CA PRO A 188 -7.26 3.19 -4.67
C PRO A 188 -8.06 4.23 -5.46
N VAL A 189 -8.46 3.92 -6.69
CA VAL A 189 -9.30 4.79 -7.54
C VAL A 189 -10.73 4.79 -7.02
N LEU A 190 -11.30 3.60 -6.83
CA LEU A 190 -12.65 3.42 -6.29
C LEU A 190 -12.78 4.05 -4.90
N ALA A 191 -11.79 3.88 -4.04
CA ALA A 191 -11.72 4.50 -2.72
C ALA A 191 -11.77 6.03 -2.80
N GLY A 192 -11.04 6.62 -3.74
CA GLY A 192 -11.08 8.06 -4.00
C GLY A 192 -12.42 8.55 -4.51
N MET A 193 -13.10 7.79 -5.38
CA MET A 193 -14.46 8.11 -5.86
C MET A 193 -15.51 7.95 -4.74
N LEU A 194 -15.38 6.93 -3.90
CA LEU A 194 -16.30 6.59 -2.82
C LEU A 194 -16.05 7.40 -1.52
N GLY A 195 -14.94 8.13 -1.44
CA GLY A 195 -14.57 8.89 -0.24
C GLY A 195 -14.23 8.00 0.96
N VAL A 196 -13.58 6.86 0.74
CA VAL A 196 -13.20 5.89 1.78
C VAL A 196 -11.68 5.61 1.76
N PRO A 197 -11.09 5.01 2.80
CA PRO A 197 -9.68 4.61 2.80
C PRO A 197 -9.36 3.59 1.70
N SER A 198 -8.15 3.66 1.15
CA SER A 198 -7.68 2.75 0.08
C SER A 198 -7.07 1.44 0.60
N SER A 199 -6.84 1.33 1.92
CA SER A 199 -6.40 0.08 2.55
C SER A 199 -7.49 -0.98 2.44
N ALA A 200 -7.14 -2.25 2.23
CA ALA A 200 -8.15 -3.30 2.06
C ALA A 200 -9.13 -3.39 3.26
N PRO A 201 -8.65 -3.38 4.53
CA PRO A 201 -9.55 -3.42 5.68
C PRO A 201 -10.41 -2.16 5.79
N GLY A 202 -9.83 -0.97 5.59
CA GLY A 202 -10.54 0.30 5.70
C GLY A 202 -11.58 0.49 4.60
N PHE A 203 -11.27 0.06 3.37
CA PHE A 203 -12.17 0.09 2.23
C PHE A 203 -13.43 -0.74 2.50
N LEU A 204 -13.27 -1.99 2.94
CA LEU A 204 -14.40 -2.86 3.26
C LEU A 204 -15.19 -2.34 4.46
N ALA A 205 -14.51 -1.94 5.54
CA ALA A 205 -15.15 -1.46 6.76
C ALA A 205 -15.97 -0.19 6.53
N CYS A 206 -15.41 0.84 5.86
CA CYS A 206 -16.12 2.08 5.59
C CYS A 206 -17.27 1.92 4.58
N LEU A 207 -17.24 0.89 3.72
CA LEU A 207 -18.36 0.54 2.86
C LEU A 207 -19.37 -0.38 3.55
N GLY A 208 -19.10 -0.88 4.77
CA GLY A 208 -19.96 -1.85 5.44
C GLY A 208 -20.05 -3.19 4.70
N LEU A 209 -18.96 -3.58 4.01
CA LEU A 209 -18.79 -4.89 3.39
C LEU A 209 -18.11 -5.85 4.38
N ARG A 210 -18.34 -7.15 4.23
CA ARG A 210 -17.69 -8.18 5.04
C ARG A 210 -16.25 -8.40 4.61
N SER A 211 -15.37 -8.47 5.60
CA SER A 211 -14.06 -9.08 5.46
C SER A 211 -14.16 -10.61 5.56
N LYS A 212 -13.19 -11.31 4.96
CA LYS A 212 -13.04 -12.75 5.17
C LYS A 212 -12.86 -13.00 6.67
N PRO A 213 -13.66 -13.89 7.30
CA PRO A 213 -13.50 -14.19 8.72
C PRO A 213 -12.16 -14.89 8.95
N THR A 214 -11.50 -14.52 10.04
CA THR A 214 -10.33 -15.24 10.57
C THR A 214 -10.80 -16.54 11.21
N LEU A 215 -10.19 -17.66 10.80
CA LEU A 215 -10.44 -18.98 11.37
C LEU A 215 -9.26 -19.37 12.25
N ILE A 216 -9.53 -19.87 13.44
CA ILE A 216 -8.54 -20.46 14.33
C ILE A 216 -8.72 -21.98 14.26
N ARG A 217 -7.64 -22.68 13.95
CA ARG A 217 -7.59 -24.15 13.95
C ARG A 217 -7.14 -24.65 15.31
N LEU A 218 -7.87 -25.63 15.84
CA LEU A 218 -7.54 -26.26 17.12
C LEU A 218 -7.88 -27.76 17.12
N ARG A 219 -7.14 -28.50 17.95
CA ARG A 219 -7.34 -29.91 18.27
C ARG A 219 -7.65 -29.99 19.78
N PRO A 220 -8.93 -30.11 20.16
CA PRO A 220 -9.35 -30.14 21.55
C PRO A 220 -9.38 -31.56 22.10
N ALA A 221 -9.17 -31.72 23.41
CA ALA A 221 -9.45 -32.97 24.09
C ALA A 221 -10.97 -33.24 24.10
N LEU A 222 -11.35 -34.53 24.05
CA LEU A 222 -12.77 -34.94 24.10
C LEU A 222 -13.47 -34.47 25.38
N SER A 223 -12.73 -34.33 26.48
CA SER A 223 -13.24 -33.87 27.77
C SER A 223 -13.70 -32.40 27.79
N LEU A 224 -13.35 -31.61 26.76
CA LEU A 224 -13.82 -30.22 26.61
C LEU A 224 -15.27 -30.11 26.11
N GLY A 225 -15.97 -31.23 25.92
CA GLY A 225 -17.40 -31.25 25.60
C GLY A 225 -17.73 -30.87 24.16
N LEU A 226 -16.75 -30.90 23.25
CA LEU A 226 -16.98 -30.72 21.83
C LEU A 226 -17.52 -32.01 21.18
N PRO A 227 -18.32 -31.93 20.11
CA PRO A 227 -18.96 -33.11 19.52
C PRO A 227 -17.94 -34.16 19.04
N ALA A 228 -18.03 -35.37 19.56
CA ALA A 228 -17.32 -36.52 18.99
C ALA A 228 -17.91 -36.89 17.61
N PRO A 229 -17.12 -37.38 16.64
CA PRO A 229 -15.70 -37.78 16.72
C PRO A 229 -14.73 -36.69 16.25
N LEU A 230 -15.04 -35.40 16.43
CA LEU A 230 -14.20 -34.31 15.90
C LEU A 230 -12.88 -34.22 16.67
N THR A 231 -11.77 -34.49 15.99
CA THR A 231 -10.41 -34.40 16.54
C THR A 231 -9.70 -33.10 16.16
N GLU A 232 -10.20 -32.40 15.14
CA GLU A 232 -9.72 -31.09 14.68
C GLU A 232 -10.91 -30.25 14.18
N ILE A 233 -10.89 -28.96 14.52
CA ILE A 233 -11.88 -27.98 14.02
C ILE A 233 -11.22 -26.66 13.64
N ALA A 234 -11.81 -25.96 12.67
CA ALA A 234 -11.48 -24.58 12.32
C ALA A 234 -12.70 -23.70 12.59
N VAL A 235 -12.61 -22.82 13.59
CA VAL A 235 -13.73 -22.00 14.07
C VAL A 235 -13.43 -20.53 13.85
N ARG A 236 -14.45 -19.72 13.51
CA ARG A 236 -14.25 -18.26 13.41
C ARG A 236 -13.83 -17.72 14.76
N GLU A 237 -12.83 -16.84 14.78
CA GLU A 237 -12.28 -16.27 16.02
C GLU A 237 -13.38 -15.76 16.98
N GLY A 238 -14.32 -14.96 16.47
CA GLY A 238 -15.39 -14.39 17.28
C GLY A 238 -16.45 -15.40 17.75
N GLU A 239 -16.55 -16.57 17.12
CA GLU A 239 -17.41 -17.68 17.57
C GLU A 239 -16.66 -18.52 18.62
N LEU A 240 -15.38 -18.81 18.38
CA LEU A 240 -14.51 -19.54 19.30
C LEU A 240 -14.36 -18.82 20.65
N ALA A 241 -14.27 -17.49 20.63
CA ALA A 241 -14.21 -16.67 21.84
C ALA A 241 -15.49 -16.72 22.69
N LYS A 242 -16.63 -17.15 22.11
CA LYS A 242 -17.92 -17.28 22.81
C LYS A 242 -18.19 -18.68 23.34
N LEU A 243 -17.37 -19.67 22.97
CA LEU A 243 -17.51 -21.01 23.50
C LEU A 243 -17.12 -21.05 24.98
N ALA A 244 -17.90 -21.77 25.78
CA ALA A 244 -17.62 -22.00 27.20
C ALA A 244 -16.63 -23.16 27.36
N LEU A 245 -15.41 -22.97 26.87
CA LEU A 245 -14.31 -23.93 27.05
C LEU A 245 -13.55 -23.59 28.34
N ALA A 246 -12.97 -24.59 28.99
CA ALA A 246 -12.12 -24.40 30.16
C ALA A 246 -10.94 -25.41 30.13
N PRO A 247 -10.02 -25.29 29.16
CA PRO A 247 -8.87 -26.17 29.10
C PRO A 247 -7.92 -25.90 30.27
N ARG A 248 -7.37 -26.96 30.84
CA ARG A 248 -6.30 -26.88 31.83
C ARG A 248 -4.97 -26.50 31.18
N VAL A 249 -4.71 -27.02 29.98
CA VAL A 249 -3.46 -26.80 29.23
C VAL A 249 -3.79 -26.39 27.80
N ALA A 250 -3.14 -25.34 27.31
CA ALA A 250 -3.23 -24.94 25.91
C ALA A 250 -1.83 -24.89 25.28
N VAL A 251 -1.63 -25.60 24.17
CA VAL A 251 -0.37 -25.60 23.43
C VAL A 251 -0.57 -24.84 22.13
N ILE A 252 0.10 -23.69 21.97
CA ILE A 252 0.08 -22.88 20.76
C ILE A 252 1.35 -23.18 19.96
N VAL A 253 1.18 -23.61 18.71
CA VAL A 253 2.27 -24.08 17.85
C VAL A 253 2.23 -23.36 16.50
N GLU A 254 3.37 -22.88 16.00
CA GLU A 254 3.39 -22.11 14.75
C GLU A 254 3.40 -22.97 13.48
N ASN A 255 4.25 -24.00 13.45
CA ASN A 255 4.38 -24.88 12.29
C ASN A 255 3.17 -25.84 12.18
N GLU A 256 2.57 -25.92 10.99
CA GLU A 256 1.35 -26.70 10.74
C GLU A 256 1.54 -28.20 10.99
N ILE A 257 2.62 -28.78 10.49
CA ILE A 257 2.88 -30.21 10.64
C ILE A 257 3.20 -30.55 12.09
N THR A 258 3.92 -29.67 12.78
CA THR A 258 4.14 -29.86 14.22
C THR A 258 2.83 -29.77 15.00
N TYR A 259 1.96 -28.80 14.70
CA TYR A 259 0.62 -28.72 15.29
C TYR A 259 -0.19 -30.01 15.09
N LEU A 260 -0.08 -30.67 13.94
CA LEU A 260 -0.72 -31.97 13.66
C LEU A 260 -0.04 -33.14 14.38
N SER A 261 1.25 -33.00 14.70
CA SER A 261 2.06 -34.06 15.30
C SER A 261 2.03 -34.07 16.82
N VAL A 262 1.85 -32.90 17.47
CA VAL A 262 1.76 -32.77 18.92
C VAL A 262 0.55 -33.57 19.44
N GLU A 263 0.75 -34.33 20.52
CA GLU A 263 -0.34 -35.03 21.20
C GLU A 263 -1.23 -34.01 21.92
N VAL A 264 -2.56 -34.20 21.87
CA VAL A 264 -3.48 -33.30 22.58
C VAL A 264 -3.45 -33.63 24.08
N PRO A 265 -3.12 -32.67 24.96
CA PRO A 265 -3.07 -32.93 26.41
C PRO A 265 -4.45 -33.30 26.98
N ASP A 266 -4.47 -34.05 28.09
CA ASP A 266 -5.69 -34.27 28.86
C ASP A 266 -6.29 -32.95 29.34
N ASP A 267 -7.61 -32.80 29.15
CA ASP A 267 -8.35 -31.55 29.41
C ASP A 267 -7.71 -30.34 28.73
N GLY A 268 -7.07 -30.55 27.58
CA GLY A 268 -6.28 -29.54 26.89
C GLY A 268 -6.70 -29.28 25.46
N VAL A 269 -5.99 -28.33 24.85
CA VAL A 269 -6.18 -27.96 23.45
C VAL A 269 -4.84 -27.65 22.81
N VAL A 270 -4.67 -28.07 21.56
CA VAL A 270 -3.55 -27.62 20.71
C VAL A 270 -4.12 -26.62 19.70
N ILE A 271 -3.50 -25.45 19.56
CA ILE A 271 -3.95 -24.36 18.70
C ILE A 271 -2.87 -24.08 17.66
N TRP A 272 -3.25 -23.97 16.39
CA TRP A 272 -2.33 -23.55 15.35
C TRP A 272 -2.19 -22.03 15.34
N GLY A 273 -1.01 -21.55 15.74
CA GLY A 273 -0.66 -20.14 15.87
C GLY A 273 0.18 -19.65 14.71
N ARG A 274 -0.36 -19.58 13.49
CA ARG A 274 0.37 -19.02 12.35
C ARG A 274 0.46 -17.49 12.44
N GLY A 275 1.57 -16.95 12.94
CA GLY A 275 1.86 -15.50 12.90
C GLY A 275 0.74 -14.63 13.48
N PHE A 276 -0.11 -14.03 12.63
CA PHE A 276 -1.26 -13.20 13.06
C PHE A 276 -2.30 -13.99 13.89
N ASP A 277 -2.35 -15.32 13.75
CA ASP A 277 -3.26 -16.17 14.50
C ASP A 277 -2.85 -16.30 15.98
N VAL A 278 -1.59 -16.02 16.35
CA VAL A 278 -1.16 -15.98 17.76
C VAL A 278 -1.83 -14.82 18.50
N GLU A 279 -1.95 -13.66 17.85
CA GLU A 279 -2.70 -12.53 18.43
C GLU A 279 -4.20 -12.81 18.52
N ALA A 280 -4.75 -13.59 17.58
CA ALA A 280 -6.14 -14.02 17.60
C ALA A 280 -6.39 -15.05 18.72
N ALA A 281 -5.49 -16.01 18.90
CA ALA A 281 -5.50 -16.95 20.02
C ALA A 281 -5.41 -16.22 21.36
N GLY A 282 -4.52 -15.23 21.48
CA GLY A 282 -4.40 -14.39 22.67
C GLY A 282 -5.68 -13.60 23.05
N ARG A 283 -6.66 -13.49 22.16
CA ARG A 283 -7.95 -12.84 22.42
C ARG A 283 -9.04 -13.79 22.94
N LEU A 284 -8.75 -15.10 23.02
CA LEU A 284 -9.70 -16.09 23.51
C LEU A 284 -9.82 -16.00 25.04
N PRO A 285 -11.00 -15.62 25.59
CA PRO A 285 -11.12 -15.34 27.02
C PRO A 285 -10.84 -16.56 27.90
N TRP A 286 -11.20 -17.75 27.45
CA TRP A 286 -11.02 -19.00 28.18
C TRP A 286 -9.56 -19.48 28.25
N LEU A 287 -8.62 -18.83 27.56
CA LEU A 287 -7.19 -19.09 27.74
C LEU A 287 -6.58 -18.36 28.95
N ALA A 288 -7.28 -17.36 29.52
CA ALA A 288 -6.75 -16.55 30.61
C ALA A 288 -6.38 -17.36 31.86
N ASP A 289 -7.15 -18.42 32.14
CA ASP A 289 -6.97 -19.29 33.32
C ASP A 289 -6.25 -20.61 32.98
N ALA A 290 -5.91 -20.84 31.71
CA ALA A 290 -5.21 -22.06 31.25
C ALA A 290 -3.68 -21.94 31.44
N ASP A 291 -3.01 -23.09 31.60
CA ASP A 291 -1.55 -23.17 31.46
C ASP A 291 -1.19 -23.13 29.97
N VAL A 292 -0.74 -21.96 29.50
CA VAL A 292 -0.48 -21.71 28.09
C VAL A 292 1.00 -21.96 27.78
N LEU A 293 1.25 -22.94 26.92
CA LEU A 293 2.56 -23.25 26.35
C LEU A 293 2.64 -22.74 24.92
N TYR A 294 3.69 -21.99 24.60
CA TYR A 294 3.95 -21.49 23.27
C TYR A 294 5.23 -22.13 22.70
N TRP A 295 5.14 -22.69 21.51
CA TRP A 295 6.26 -23.26 20.77
C TRP A 295 6.35 -22.60 19.39
N GLY A 296 7.43 -21.84 19.19
CA GLY A 296 7.82 -21.30 17.89
C GLY A 296 9.30 -21.54 17.60
N ASP A 297 9.82 -20.89 16.56
CA ASP A 297 11.24 -20.95 16.18
C ASP A 297 12.13 -20.28 17.24
N ILE A 298 13.37 -20.77 17.38
CA ILE A 298 14.41 -20.07 18.15
C ILE A 298 15.13 -19.13 17.20
N ASP A 299 14.55 -17.95 17.01
CA ASP A 299 15.11 -16.82 16.27
C ASP A 299 14.57 -15.49 16.81
N THR A 300 14.98 -14.36 16.21
CA THR A 300 14.57 -13.05 16.70
C THR A 300 13.06 -12.77 16.51
N HIS A 301 12.42 -13.33 15.47
CA HIS A 301 10.97 -13.19 15.25
C HIS A 301 10.13 -14.07 16.19
N GLY A 302 10.57 -15.29 16.49
CA GLY A 302 9.89 -16.22 17.39
C GLY A 302 9.73 -15.63 18.79
N PHE A 303 10.78 -14.99 19.32
CA PHE A 303 10.70 -14.23 20.57
C PHE A 303 9.81 -12.99 20.46
N ALA A 304 9.80 -12.30 19.32
CA ALA A 304 8.89 -11.17 19.11
C ALA A 304 7.41 -11.60 19.05
N ILE A 305 7.11 -12.82 18.62
CA ILE A 305 5.75 -13.39 18.66
C ILE A 305 5.38 -13.75 20.11
N LEU A 306 6.29 -14.39 20.86
CA LEU A 306 6.10 -14.69 22.28
C LEU A 306 5.82 -13.42 23.11
N ASP A 307 6.58 -12.34 22.90
CA ASP A 307 6.35 -11.06 23.57
C ASP A 307 4.95 -10.51 23.29
N ARG A 308 4.50 -10.56 22.03
CA ARG A 308 3.14 -10.15 21.63
C ARG A 308 2.05 -11.03 22.23
N LEU A 309 2.27 -12.34 22.30
CA LEU A 309 1.36 -13.27 22.98
C LEU A 309 1.22 -12.91 24.46
N ARG A 310 2.34 -12.67 25.16
CA ARG A 310 2.35 -12.27 26.58
C ARG A 310 1.77 -10.90 26.86
N ALA A 311 1.61 -10.05 25.84
CA ALA A 311 0.85 -8.81 25.99
C ALA A 311 -0.66 -9.07 26.25
N ARG A 312 -1.17 -10.25 25.86
CA ARG A 312 -2.57 -10.66 26.07
C ARG A 312 -2.73 -11.81 27.08
N LEU A 313 -1.77 -12.74 27.12
CA LEU A 313 -1.73 -13.89 28.03
C LEU A 313 -0.41 -13.84 28.82
N PRO A 314 -0.31 -13.00 29.87
CA PRO A 314 0.94 -12.81 30.62
C PRO A 314 1.49 -14.09 31.26
N GLN A 315 0.63 -15.08 31.50
CA GLN A 315 0.97 -16.38 32.06
C GLN A 315 1.59 -17.36 31.04
N ALA A 316 1.62 -17.02 29.74
CA ALA A 316 2.14 -17.91 28.71
C ALA A 316 3.63 -18.20 28.88
N ARG A 317 4.02 -19.47 28.79
CA ARG A 317 5.40 -19.96 28.91
C ARG A 317 5.88 -20.46 27.57
N SER A 318 7.13 -20.18 27.24
CA SER A 318 7.76 -20.82 26.09
C SER A 318 8.06 -22.28 26.41
N VAL A 319 8.02 -23.14 25.40
CA VAL A 319 8.49 -24.53 25.47
C VAL A 319 9.38 -24.79 24.27
N LEU A 320 10.51 -25.47 24.49
CA LEU A 320 11.50 -25.79 23.44
C LEU A 320 12.12 -24.55 22.77
N MET A 321 12.01 -23.38 23.40
CA MET A 321 12.64 -22.13 22.96
C MET A 321 13.71 -21.64 23.94
N ASP A 322 14.40 -22.59 24.57
CA ASP A 322 15.45 -22.35 25.54
C ASP A 322 16.83 -22.62 24.94
N ARG A 323 17.86 -22.11 25.63
CA ARG A 323 19.25 -22.20 25.18
C ARG A 323 19.76 -23.64 25.14
N GLU A 324 19.26 -24.51 26.03
CA GLU A 324 19.60 -25.93 26.04
C GLU A 324 19.12 -26.59 24.74
N THR A 325 17.87 -26.35 24.36
CA THR A 325 17.27 -26.84 23.12
C THR A 325 18.01 -26.31 21.90
N LEU A 326 18.38 -25.02 21.87
CA LEU A 326 19.16 -24.44 20.78
C LEU A 326 20.50 -25.16 20.61
N LEU A 327 21.28 -25.29 21.68
CA LEU A 327 22.63 -25.87 21.64
C LEU A 327 22.63 -27.37 21.37
N ALA A 328 21.60 -28.09 21.84
CA ALA A 328 21.44 -29.53 21.57
C ALA A 328 21.27 -29.85 20.08
N HIS A 329 20.88 -28.87 19.25
CA HIS A 329 20.63 -29.03 17.81
C HIS A 329 21.56 -28.16 16.95
N ARG A 330 22.79 -27.93 17.41
CA ARG A 330 23.76 -27.06 16.73
C ARG A 330 24.07 -27.47 15.30
N ASP A 331 24.05 -28.76 15.01
CA ASP A 331 24.22 -29.35 13.68
C ASP A 331 23.06 -29.04 12.71
N ARG A 332 21.93 -28.54 13.23
CA ARG A 332 20.71 -28.28 12.47
C ARG A 332 20.40 -26.79 12.30
N TRP A 333 21.23 -25.90 12.86
CA TRP A 333 21.04 -24.46 12.74
C TRP A 333 21.00 -24.00 11.28
N VAL A 334 20.24 -22.93 11.06
CA VAL A 334 20.19 -22.18 9.81
C VAL A 334 20.47 -20.71 10.08
N SER A 335 20.51 -19.93 9.00
CA SER A 335 20.62 -18.47 9.07
C SER A 335 19.27 -17.80 8.91
N GLU A 336 18.99 -16.81 9.75
CA GLU A 336 17.84 -15.93 9.66
C GLU A 336 18.08 -14.86 8.59
N ASP A 337 17.29 -14.87 7.51
CA ASP A 337 17.46 -13.92 6.39
C ASP A 337 17.26 -12.45 6.77
N ARG A 338 16.39 -12.18 7.76
CA ARG A 338 15.95 -10.83 8.15
C ARG A 338 15.74 -10.74 9.66
N PRO A 339 16.82 -10.71 10.45
CA PRO A 339 16.69 -10.59 11.90
C PRO A 339 16.06 -9.26 12.32
N THR A 340 15.48 -9.25 13.51
CA THR A 340 14.96 -8.06 14.17
C THR A 340 15.70 -7.81 15.49
N ALA A 341 15.81 -6.54 15.86
CA ALA A 341 16.41 -6.10 17.13
C ALA A 341 15.38 -5.31 17.95
N ALA A 342 14.12 -5.74 17.91
CA ALA A 342 13.04 -5.10 18.66
C ALA A 342 13.28 -5.20 20.18
N VAL A 343 12.79 -4.22 20.93
CA VAL A 343 12.78 -4.29 22.39
C VAL A 343 11.62 -5.17 22.83
N LEU A 344 11.91 -6.28 23.51
CA LEU A 344 10.94 -7.30 23.92
C LEU A 344 10.82 -7.34 25.46
N PRO A 345 10.01 -6.44 26.06
CA PRO A 345 9.98 -6.24 27.51
C PRO A 345 9.33 -7.38 28.32
N ARG A 346 8.63 -8.33 27.68
CA ARG A 346 7.88 -9.41 28.34
C ARG A 346 8.58 -10.76 28.31
N LEU A 347 9.80 -10.80 27.79
CA LEU A 347 10.66 -11.97 27.89
C LEU A 347 11.15 -12.14 29.34
N ASN A 348 11.23 -13.38 29.79
CA ASN A 348 11.84 -13.72 31.07
C ASN A 348 13.38 -13.58 31.00
N PRO A 349 14.13 -13.68 32.13
CA PRO A 349 15.59 -13.55 32.10
C PRO A 349 16.29 -14.46 31.09
N ASP A 350 16.01 -15.77 31.13
CA ASP A 350 16.68 -16.76 30.28
C ASP A 350 16.40 -16.52 28.78
N GLU A 351 15.16 -16.16 28.45
CA GLU A 351 14.75 -15.82 27.08
C GLU A 351 15.38 -14.52 26.60
N ARG A 352 15.51 -13.49 27.47
CA ARG A 352 16.18 -12.24 27.12
C ARG A 352 17.66 -12.45 26.86
N ASP A 353 18.32 -13.27 27.67
CA ASP A 353 19.73 -13.58 27.52
C ASP A 353 19.97 -14.31 26.19
N LEU A 354 19.13 -15.31 25.89
CA LEU A 354 19.19 -16.00 24.59
C LEU A 354 18.87 -15.06 23.42
N TYR A 355 17.83 -14.24 23.52
CA TYR A 355 17.50 -13.26 22.48
C TYR A 355 18.65 -12.26 22.24
N ALA A 356 19.33 -11.81 23.31
CA ALA A 356 20.51 -10.94 23.18
C ALA A 356 21.68 -11.65 22.49
N GLU A 357 21.92 -12.94 22.79
CA GLU A 357 22.91 -13.76 22.08
C GLU A 357 22.60 -13.88 20.57
N LEU A 358 21.32 -14.03 20.20
CA LEU A 358 20.88 -14.10 18.81
C LEU A 358 21.03 -12.74 18.09
N VAL A 359 20.58 -11.65 18.71
CA VAL A 359 20.65 -10.29 18.13
C VAL A 359 22.09 -9.79 17.95
N SER A 360 23.00 -10.23 18.81
CA SER A 360 24.42 -9.84 18.77
C SER A 360 25.32 -10.79 17.97
N ASP A 361 24.74 -11.81 17.33
CA ASP A 361 25.46 -12.88 16.62
C ASP A 361 26.50 -13.60 17.50
N ALA A 362 26.31 -13.64 18.83
CA ALA A 362 27.27 -14.20 19.77
C ALA A 362 27.48 -15.72 19.59
N LEU A 363 26.48 -16.41 19.02
CA LEU A 363 26.52 -17.85 18.73
C LEU A 363 26.91 -18.17 17.27
N GLY A 364 27.00 -17.14 16.42
CA GLY A 364 27.19 -17.23 14.97
C GLY A 364 26.31 -16.21 14.24
N GLU A 365 26.64 -15.95 12.97
CA GLU A 365 25.91 -14.99 12.14
C GLU A 365 24.48 -15.47 11.83
N GLY A 366 23.49 -14.72 12.30
CA GLY A 366 22.07 -14.95 12.05
C GLY A 366 21.56 -16.30 12.55
N VAL A 367 22.08 -16.84 13.65
CA VAL A 367 21.69 -18.18 14.13
C VAL A 367 20.16 -18.28 14.30
N ARG A 368 19.59 -19.33 13.71
CA ARG A 368 18.18 -19.70 13.84
C ARG A 368 18.06 -21.21 13.97
N LEU A 369 17.16 -21.66 14.85
CA LEU A 369 16.69 -23.04 14.86
C LEU A 369 15.18 -23.05 14.57
N GLU A 370 14.83 -23.49 13.36
CA GLU A 370 13.44 -23.70 12.95
C GLU A 370 12.81 -24.81 13.79
N GLN A 371 11.54 -24.63 14.16
CA GLN A 371 10.76 -25.55 14.98
C GLN A 371 10.78 -26.98 14.42
N GLU A 372 10.70 -27.12 13.09
CA GLU A 372 10.70 -28.42 12.39
C GLU A 372 12.05 -29.15 12.41
N ARG A 373 13.12 -28.46 12.82
CA ARG A 373 14.48 -29.03 12.90
C ARG A 373 14.81 -29.58 14.29
N ILE A 374 14.00 -29.26 15.29
CA ILE A 374 14.12 -29.84 16.63
C ILE A 374 13.82 -31.34 16.54
N ASP A 375 14.67 -32.15 17.16
CA ASP A 375 14.48 -33.58 17.22
C ASP A 375 13.15 -33.94 17.89
N TRP A 376 12.37 -34.82 17.25
CA TRP A 376 11.03 -35.12 17.75
C TRP A 376 11.07 -35.87 19.08
N GLN A 377 12.09 -36.70 19.34
CA GLN A 377 12.24 -37.36 20.63
C GLN A 377 12.55 -36.33 21.74
N TRP A 378 13.37 -35.32 21.43
CA TRP A 378 13.62 -34.19 22.33
C TRP A 378 12.34 -33.41 22.63
N ALA A 379 11.54 -33.12 21.60
CA ALA A 379 10.26 -32.41 21.74
C ALA A 379 9.27 -33.18 22.61
N ARG A 380 9.05 -34.48 22.34
CA ARG A 380 8.11 -35.33 23.08
C ARG A 380 8.41 -35.43 24.58
N GLN A 381 9.67 -35.31 24.99
CA GLN A 381 10.05 -35.36 26.40
C GLN A 381 9.69 -34.08 27.16
N ARG A 382 9.56 -32.95 26.46
CA ARG A 382 9.32 -31.62 27.03
C ARG A 382 7.89 -31.10 26.83
N LEU A 383 7.14 -31.70 25.91
CA LEU A 383 5.73 -31.39 25.70
C LEU A 383 4.83 -32.11 26.71
N PRO A 384 3.63 -31.57 27.01
CA PRO A 384 2.64 -32.28 27.79
C PRO A 384 2.27 -33.60 27.12
N ARG A 385 2.10 -34.66 27.91
CA ARG A 385 1.65 -35.96 27.41
C ARG A 385 0.15 -35.91 27.10
N GLY A 386 -0.25 -36.55 26.01
CA GLY A 386 -1.66 -36.80 25.77
C GLY A 386 -2.22 -37.86 26.73
N GLY A 387 -3.52 -37.79 26.99
CA GLY A 387 -4.22 -38.91 27.61
C GLY A 387 -4.11 -40.14 26.75
N ALA A 388 -3.75 -41.26 27.36
CA ALA A 388 -4.04 -42.55 26.78
C ALA A 388 -5.57 -42.65 26.66
N GLY A 389 -6.10 -42.32 25.49
CA GLY A 389 -7.36 -42.89 25.04
C GLY A 389 -7.22 -44.38 25.27
N THR A 390 -8.17 -44.96 25.99
CA THR A 390 -8.27 -46.38 26.27
C THR A 390 -8.17 -47.16 24.96
N ASP A 391 -6.96 -47.56 24.59
CA ASP A 391 -6.74 -48.67 23.68
C ASP A 391 -7.25 -49.89 24.43
N GLY A 392 -8.44 -50.33 24.01
CA GLY A 392 -9.12 -51.49 24.53
C GLY A 392 -8.20 -52.70 24.44
N SER A 393 -7.74 -53.14 25.60
CA SER A 393 -7.43 -54.53 25.82
C SER A 393 -8.76 -55.29 25.80
N ALA A 394 -9.00 -56.00 24.70
CA ALA A 394 -9.82 -57.21 24.64
C ALA A 394 -9.43 -58.01 23.39
#